data_AF-A0A960QXU3-F1
#
_entry.id   AF-A0A960QXU3-F1
#
_cell.length_a   1.000
_cell.length_b   1.000
_cell.length_c   1.000
_cell.angle_alpha   90.00
_cell.angle_beta   90.00
_cell.angle_gamma   90.00
#
_symmetry.space_group_name_H-M   'P 1'
#
loop_
_entity.id
_entity.type
_entity.pdbx_description
1 polymer ?
#
loop_
_entity_poly.entity_id
_entity_poly.type
_entity_poly.pdbx_seq_one_letter_code
_entity_poly.pdbx_strand_id
1 'polypeptide(L)'
;SPKVRAMQIINELEKAKRCAYAGAVGYFGFDGNHDSCIALRTVVLKGGKAYVQAGAGVVADSVPTNEYVETVNKAKGMLRAIARARMLGNEADS
;
A
#
# COMPACT_ATOMS: atom_id res chain seq x y z
N SER A 1 12.26 0.69 18.42
CA SER A 1 12.65 1.55 17.28
C SER A 1 12.11 2.96 17.46
N PRO A 2 12.93 4.02 17.39
CA PRO A 2 12.44 5.39 17.54
C PRO A 2 11.61 5.78 16.30
N LYS A 3 10.27 5.79 16.43
CA LYS A 3 9.31 5.99 15.32
C LYS A 3 9.60 7.25 14.52
N VAL A 4 9.90 8.36 15.20
CA VAL A 4 10.21 9.66 14.56
C VAL A 4 11.42 9.56 13.66
N ARG A 5 12.50 8.90 14.12
CA ARG A 5 13.73 8.76 13.32
C ARG A 5 13.49 7.89 12.08
N ALA A 6 12.73 6.81 12.22
CA ALA A 6 12.36 5.98 11.08
C ALA A 6 11.57 6.76 10.02
N MET A 7 10.61 7.60 10.44
CA MET A 7 9.82 8.43 9.52
C MET A 7 10.68 9.48 8.78
N GLN A 8 11.67 10.08 9.45
CA GLN A 8 12.61 11.01 8.82
C GLN A 8 13.41 10.32 7.71
N ILE A 9 14.00 9.16 8.00
CA ILE A 9 14.78 8.37 7.02
C ILE A 9 13.90 7.96 5.83
N ILE A 10 12.68 7.51 6.09
CA ILE A 10 11.71 7.19 5.02
C ILE A 10 11.47 8.41 4.13
N ASN A 11 11.25 9.58 4.72
CA ASN A 11 10.99 10.82 3.98
C ASN A 11 12.22 11.31 3.19
N GLU A 12 13.44 11.04 3.68
CA GLU A 12 14.69 11.33 2.97
C GLU A 12 14.89 10.40 1.75
N LEU A 13 14.47 9.14 1.86
CA LEU A 13 14.71 8.11 0.83
C LEU A 13 13.60 8.01 -0.24
N GLU A 14 12.34 8.28 0.12
CA GLU A 14 11.21 8.12 -0.80
C GLU A 14 11.02 9.34 -1.71
N LYS A 15 10.89 9.09 -3.02
CA LYS A 15 10.75 10.14 -4.05
C LYS A 15 9.38 10.84 -4.06
N ALA A 16 8.40 10.31 -3.33
CA ALA A 16 7.03 10.79 -3.34
C ALA A 16 6.37 10.61 -1.96
N LYS A 17 5.40 11.46 -1.66
CA LYS A 17 4.57 11.31 -0.46
C LYS A 17 3.80 9.98 -0.49
N ARG A 18 3.68 9.31 0.67
CA ARG A 18 2.94 8.06 0.82
C ARG A 18 1.42 8.21 0.66
N CYS A 19 0.88 9.42 0.86
CA CYS A 19 -0.56 9.68 0.78
C CYS A 19 -1.35 8.68 1.67
N ALA A 20 -2.22 7.87 1.08
CA ALA A 20 -2.98 6.87 1.82
C ALA A 20 -2.12 5.70 2.33
N TYR A 21 -1.00 5.36 1.67
CA TYR A 21 -0.23 4.16 2.01
C TYR A 21 0.34 4.21 3.44
N ALA A 22 0.09 3.15 4.20
CA ALA A 22 0.40 3.04 5.63
C ALA A 22 -0.28 4.09 6.53
N GLY A 23 -1.28 4.81 6.01
CA GLY A 23 -2.23 5.62 6.79
C GLY A 23 -3.35 4.76 7.40
N ALA A 24 -4.43 5.40 7.83
CA ALA A 24 -5.61 4.73 8.39
C ALA A 24 -6.82 4.90 7.47
N VAL A 25 -7.63 3.85 7.35
CA VAL A 25 -8.98 3.88 6.75
C VAL A 25 -9.95 3.37 7.79
N GLY A 26 -11.01 4.12 8.07
CA GLY A 26 -11.92 3.79 9.14
C GLY A 26 -13.09 4.76 9.21
N TYR A 27 -13.89 4.63 10.27
CA TYR A 27 -15.01 5.51 10.56
C TYR A 27 -15.03 5.93 12.02
N PHE A 28 -15.70 7.05 12.29
CA PHE A 28 -16.09 7.51 13.62
C PHE A 28 -17.61 7.61 13.65
N GLY A 29 -18.25 6.91 14.58
CA GLY A 29 -19.69 6.93 14.79
C GLY A 29 -20.11 8.09 15.70
N PHE A 30 -21.36 8.56 15.53
CA PHE A 30 -21.95 9.58 16.40
C PHE A 30 -22.20 9.10 17.84
N ASP A 31 -22.15 7.79 18.04
CA ASP A 31 -22.20 7.09 19.34
C ASP A 31 -20.83 7.01 20.03
N GLY A 32 -19.78 7.55 19.41
CA GLY A 32 -18.40 7.51 19.93
C GLY A 32 -17.63 6.26 19.52
N ASN A 33 -18.21 5.35 18.73
CA ASN A 33 -17.49 4.20 18.22
C ASN A 33 -16.46 4.59 17.16
N HIS A 34 -15.37 3.83 17.09
CA HIS A 34 -14.33 4.00 16.09
C HIS A 34 -13.77 2.64 15.69
N ASP A 35 -13.68 2.41 14.38
CA ASP A 35 -12.97 1.27 13.83
C ASP A 35 -12.11 1.74 12.64
N SER A 36 -10.88 1.26 12.59
CA SER A 36 -9.93 1.60 11.54
C SER A 36 -8.96 0.48 11.26
N CYS A 37 -8.50 0.41 10.02
CA CYS A 37 -7.43 -0.47 9.58
C CYS A 37 -6.28 0.34 8.96
N ILE A 38 -5.10 -0.28 8.93
CA ILE A 38 -3.95 0.31 8.25
C ILE A 38 -4.14 0.12 6.74
N ALA A 39 -3.95 1.20 5.98
CA ALA A 39 -4.03 1.24 4.52
C ALA A 39 -2.84 0.52 3.84
N LEU A 40 -2.75 -0.78 4.05
CA LEU A 40 -1.85 -1.71 3.36
C LEU A 40 -2.69 -2.61 2.46
N ARG A 41 -2.06 -3.15 1.41
CA ARG A 41 -2.78 -3.93 0.38
C ARG A 41 -4.02 -3.16 -0.14
N THR A 42 -3.85 -1.86 -0.34
CA THR A 42 -4.86 -0.95 -0.89
C THR A 42 -4.45 -0.46 -2.28
N VAL A 43 -5.40 -0.37 -3.20
CA VAL A 43 -5.21 0.25 -4.53
C VAL A 43 -5.84 1.64 -4.50
N VAL A 44 -5.09 2.67 -4.89
CA VAL A 44 -5.63 4.02 -5.11
C VAL A 44 -5.87 4.22 -6.60
N LEU A 45 -7.10 4.53 -6.99
CA LEU A 45 -7.46 4.87 -8.37
C LEU A 45 -7.56 6.38 -8.52
N LYS A 46 -6.77 6.96 -9.43
CA LYS A 46 -6.79 8.40 -9.69
C LYS A 46 -6.40 8.69 -11.14
N GLY A 47 -7.23 9.47 -11.85
CA GLY A 47 -6.93 9.93 -13.22
C GLY A 47 -6.68 8.78 -14.20
N GLY A 48 -7.51 7.73 -14.14
CA GLY A 48 -7.37 6.55 -15.01
C GLY A 48 -6.16 5.66 -14.70
N LYS A 49 -5.44 5.89 -13.58
CA LYS A 49 -4.29 5.09 -13.15
C LYS A 49 -4.57 4.41 -11.82
N ALA A 50 -4.07 3.18 -11.68
CA ALA A 50 -4.07 2.42 -10.44
C ALA A 50 -2.68 2.50 -9.79
N TYR A 51 -2.64 2.94 -8.53
CA TYR A 51 -1.43 3.06 -7.74
C TYR A 51 -1.41 1.96 -6.67
N VAL A 52 -0.33 1.18 -6.67
CA VAL A 52 -0.07 0.10 -5.72
C VAL A 52 1.24 0.39 -5.03
N GLN A 53 1.21 0.48 -3.70
CA GLN A 53 2.40 0.65 -2.87
C GLN A 53 2.56 -0.55 -1.92
N ALA A 54 3.81 -0.98 -1.76
CA ALA A 54 4.20 -2.05 -0.85
C ALA A 54 5.61 -1.76 -0.33
N GLY A 55 5.93 -2.32 0.83
CA GLY A 55 7.18 -2.11 1.53
C GLY A 55 7.51 -3.28 2.44
N ALA A 56 8.74 -3.28 2.95
CA ALA A 56 9.25 -4.31 3.85
C ALA A 56 9.92 -3.66 5.07
N GLY A 57 10.07 -4.44 6.14
CA GLY A 57 10.68 -3.97 7.38
C GLY A 57 12.16 -4.30 7.38
N VAL A 58 13.01 -3.28 7.24
CA VAL A 58 14.47 -3.48 7.19
C VAL A 58 15.05 -3.55 8.60
N VAL A 59 15.82 -4.60 8.87
CA VAL A 59 16.61 -4.80 10.09
C VAL A 59 18.09 -4.96 9.75
N ALA A 60 18.96 -5.04 10.77
CA ALA A 60 20.41 -5.09 10.56
C ALA A 60 20.87 -6.26 9.66
N ASP A 61 20.20 -7.40 9.78
CA ASP A 61 20.53 -8.62 9.04
C ASP A 61 19.71 -8.79 7.75
N SER A 62 18.94 -7.76 7.34
CA SER A 62 18.14 -7.82 6.12
C SER A 62 19.01 -7.96 4.88
N VAL A 63 18.61 -8.86 3.98
CA VAL A 63 19.22 -9.03 2.66
C VAL A 63 18.45 -8.20 1.64
N PRO A 64 19.05 -7.19 0.98
CA PRO A 64 18.32 -6.26 0.11
C PRO A 64 17.46 -6.95 -0.97
N THR A 65 17.98 -8.01 -1.58
CA THR A 65 17.27 -8.78 -2.60
C THR A 65 16.02 -9.46 -2.05
N ASN A 66 16.08 -9.99 -0.82
CA ASN A 66 14.94 -10.67 -0.19
C ASN A 66 13.83 -9.67 0.15
N GLU A 67 14.20 -8.52 0.71
CA GLU A 67 13.26 -7.44 1.03
C GLU A 67 12.55 -6.94 -0.24
N TYR A 68 13.30 -6.76 -1.33
CA TYR A 68 12.72 -6.40 -2.62
C TYR A 68 11.70 -7.43 -3.10
N VAL A 69 12.06 -8.71 -3.10
CA VAL A 69 11.16 -9.80 -3.51
C VAL A 69 9.90 -9.84 -2.62
N GLU A 70 10.04 -9.60 -1.33
CA GLU A 70 8.91 -9.49 -0.40
C GLU A 70 7.95 -8.36 -0.80
N THR A 71 8.47 -7.16 -1.10
CA THR A 71 7.62 -6.04 -1.54
C THR A 71 6.84 -6.36 -2.83
N VAL A 72 7.50 -7.00 -3.80
CA VAL A 72 6.87 -7.47 -5.04
C VAL A 72 5.77 -8.48 -4.74
N ASN A 73 6.03 -9.45 -3.86
CA ASN A 73 5.05 -10.46 -3.46
C ASN A 73 3.84 -9.86 -2.75
N LYS A 74 4.04 -8.87 -1.87
CA LYS A 74 2.97 -8.12 -1.20
C LYS A 74 2.09 -7.36 -2.20
N ALA A 75 2.68 -6.75 -3.22
CA ALA A 75 1.97 -6.02 -4.28
C ALA A 75 1.23 -6.95 -5.26
N LYS A 76 1.76 -8.15 -5.51
CA LYS A 76 1.29 -9.11 -6.53
C LYS A 76 -0.19 -9.43 -6.46
N GLY A 77 -0.75 -9.57 -5.24
CA GLY A 77 -2.16 -9.86 -5.04
C GLY A 77 -3.07 -8.78 -5.64
N MET A 78 -2.74 -7.51 -5.39
CA MET A 78 -3.51 -6.39 -5.92
C MET A 78 -3.35 -6.22 -7.43
N LEU A 79 -2.13 -6.38 -7.95
CA LEU A 79 -1.88 -6.31 -9.39
C LEU A 79 -2.68 -7.39 -10.15
N ARG A 80 -2.77 -8.61 -9.60
CA ARG A 80 -3.61 -9.67 -10.15
C ARG A 80 -5.11 -9.32 -10.09
N ALA A 81 -5.56 -8.72 -8.99
CA ALA A 81 -6.96 -8.29 -8.85
C ALA A 81 -7.33 -7.22 -9.90
N ILE A 82 -6.44 -6.24 -10.12
CA ILE A 82 -6.62 -5.22 -11.17
C ILE A 82 -6.68 -5.87 -12.56
N ALA A 83 -5.78 -6.80 -12.87
CA ALA A 83 -5.76 -7.49 -14.15
C ALA A 83 -7.06 -8.28 -14.40
N ARG A 84 -7.54 -9.01 -13.38
CA ARG A 84 -8.81 -9.74 -13.41
C ARG A 84 -10.00 -8.81 -13.64
N ALA A 85 -10.08 -7.71 -12.90
CA ALA A 85 -11.16 -6.74 -13.02
C ALA A 85 -11.23 -6.13 -14.44
N ARG A 86 -10.07 -5.87 -15.05
CA ARG A 86 -10.00 -5.37 -16.43
C ARG A 86 -10.52 -6.37 -17.45
N MET A 87 -10.24 -7.67 -17.28
CA MET A 87 -10.77 -8.71 -18.17
C MET A 87 -12.30 -8.78 -18.11
N LEU A 88 -12.87 -8.76 -16.89
CA LEU A 88 -14.31 -8.80 -16.68
C LEU A 88 -15.02 -7.56 -17.25
N GLY A 89 -14.41 -6.38 -17.15
CA GLY A 89 -14.95 -5.17 -17.76
C GLY A 89 -15.03 -5.27 -19.29
N ASN A 90 -13.99 -5.80 -19.92
CA ASN A 90 -13.97 -5.97 -21.38
C ASN A 90 -15.02 -6.98 -21.89
N GLU A 91 -15.35 -8.01 -21.11
CA GLU A 91 -16.39 -9.00 -21.44
C GLU A 91 -17.82 -8.44 -21.27
N ALA A 92 -18.00 -7.46 -20.37
CA ALA A 92 -19.30 -6.82 -20.15
C ALA A 92 -19.63 -5.73 -21.20
N ASP A 93 -18.60 -5.17 -21.84
CA ASP A 93 -18.73 -4.14 -22.88
C ASP A 93 -18.76 -4.72 -24.32
N SER A 94 -18.65 -6.05 -24.47
CA SER A 94 -18.71 -6.80 -25.74
C SER A 94 -20.03 -7.52 -25.94
#